data_AF-A0A944QZJ3-F1
#
_entry.id   AF-A0A944QZJ3-F1
#
_cell.length_a   1.000
_cell.length_b   1.000
_cell.length_c   1.000
_cell.angle_alpha   90.00
_cell.angle_beta   90.00
_cell.angle_gamma   90.00
#
_symmetry.space_group_name_H-M   'P 1'
#
loop_
_entity.id
_entity.type
_entity.pdbx_description
1 polymer ?
#
loop_
_entity_poly.entity_id
_entity_poly.type
_entity_poly.pdbx_seq_one_letter_code
_entity_poly.pdbx_strand_id
1 'polypeptide(L)'
;MRSNNYYGLVVIGLLALMYAVCSSAMPVPDKSIEGKPQRASPDNSLSFVHAQGRRLVRQGVPLTLRAICFSNYYNYDSREFDLLNSNHHSEKDFERVKTLGFNSIRFAFNGNWYRDNPQHFWAWLDRNVALARKYDLMLVLDLHSPIGGFWLDPTSPKLDFGLWDDPALQQENVDLWQAIAKRYRDEPHIAAYDVLNEPVTNDSTGDKWRLLAERLVAAIREVDDNHLIIIERLYGVNGKYGTKNIPSQFLVKDNNVMYDFHFYEPLEYTHQFASWVARPLTDGGHYPDSAAIVPTGRQRLVSNQRILSETLVPGDSSWRLYQSKPVTVTDPQVVAALPIMVARGNIRGNIQFDNLKVVEYAADGRYLGEVFHEPLNQETIWQWWDWERPVADQPGKHGLSRVENDGSNDDHSLAIALTGDRGIVGWSSEKRWFRVKTGHSYQVIGYMKGQAVEYDTTDAKTRAGFELDFYAPPLDTETKPFLQRDREYLEQKLNEWLKFGVEHNVPMSVMEFGLVRACFEMRGKGGSRWINDMLSLFRKYQLSFAYWNYHGNHMGLYLTDQKTPPGSPNEVLMETLLQELSAWRQ
;
A
#
# COMPACT_ATOMS: atom_id res chain seq x y z
N MET A 1 13.07 44.57 -34.83
CA MET A 1 12.87 46.01 -35.12
C MET A 1 11.37 46.30 -35.00
N ARG A 2 10.93 47.35 -34.27
CA ARG A 2 9.56 47.96 -34.26
C ARG A 2 8.37 47.01 -33.89
N SER A 3 7.20 47.42 -33.37
CA SER A 3 6.63 48.62 -32.66
C SER A 3 5.14 48.30 -32.40
N ASN A 4 4.41 48.58 -31.30
CA ASN A 4 4.60 49.29 -30.01
C ASN A 4 3.83 48.51 -28.90
N ASN A 5 3.87 48.74 -27.57
CA ASN A 5 4.05 49.90 -26.66
C ASN A 5 2.80 50.78 -26.35
N TYR A 6 2.21 50.61 -25.16
CA TYR A 6 1.54 51.61 -24.26
C TYR A 6 1.48 50.94 -22.85
N TYR A 7 2.13 51.41 -21.76
CA TYR A 7 1.99 52.63 -20.95
C TYR A 7 0.62 52.77 -20.24
N GLY A 8 0.49 53.04 -18.92
CA GLY A 8 1.47 53.28 -17.82
C GLY A 8 0.94 52.79 -16.45
N LEU A 9 1.74 52.63 -15.38
CA LEU A 9 2.29 53.65 -14.41
C LEU A 9 1.23 54.46 -13.61
N VAL A 10 1.38 54.79 -12.30
CA VAL A 10 2.19 54.29 -11.14
C VAL A 10 1.69 55.00 -9.83
N VAL A 11 2.43 54.93 -8.69
CA VAL A 11 2.22 55.64 -7.37
C VAL A 11 1.25 54.90 -6.41
N ILE A 12 1.49 54.50 -5.14
CA ILE A 12 2.43 54.76 -4.00
C ILE A 12 1.73 55.44 -2.79
N GLY A 13 1.92 54.88 -1.57
CA GLY A 13 1.47 55.42 -0.26
C GLY A 13 0.91 54.32 0.66
N LEU A 14 1.62 53.67 1.61
CA LEU A 14 2.38 54.04 2.83
C LEU A 14 1.56 54.49 4.06
N LEU A 15 1.72 53.72 5.15
CA LEU A 15 1.42 54.02 6.59
C LEU A 15 -0.08 54.16 6.95
N ALA A 16 -0.57 53.85 8.17
CA ALA A 16 0.09 53.63 9.46
C ALA A 16 -0.64 52.61 10.38
N LEU A 17 -0.10 52.32 11.57
CA LEU A 17 -0.77 51.60 12.66
C LEU A 17 -1.83 52.46 13.36
N MET A 18 -2.92 51.84 13.87
CA MET A 18 -3.38 52.11 15.25
C MET A 18 -4.30 51.02 15.82
N TYR A 19 -4.26 50.85 17.13
CA TYR A 19 -5.16 49.99 17.92
C TYR A 19 -6.44 50.75 18.28
N ALA A 20 -7.60 50.10 18.25
CA ALA A 20 -8.81 50.56 18.93
C ALA A 20 -9.66 49.37 19.38
N VAL A 21 -9.99 49.32 20.68
CA VAL A 21 -10.94 48.36 21.25
C VAL A 21 -12.21 49.12 21.61
N CYS A 22 -13.37 48.65 21.13
CA CYS A 22 -14.68 49.01 21.64
C CYS A 22 -15.67 47.84 21.43
N SER A 23 -16.78 47.87 22.16
CA SER A 23 -17.56 46.68 22.50
C SER A 23 -18.99 46.67 21.94
N SER A 24 -19.68 45.54 22.17
CA SER A 24 -21.13 45.34 22.12
C SER A 24 -21.85 45.37 20.76
N ALA A 25 -22.25 44.18 20.29
CA ALA A 25 -23.67 43.82 20.14
C ALA A 25 -23.81 42.28 20.08
N MET A 26 -24.73 41.71 20.85
CA MET A 26 -25.13 40.29 20.73
C MET A 26 -26.47 40.21 19.97
N PRO A 27 -26.60 39.34 18.95
CA PRO A 27 -27.90 38.93 18.45
C PRO A 27 -28.60 37.98 19.45
N VAL A 28 -29.91 38.17 19.64
CA VAL A 28 -30.79 37.25 20.39
C VAL A 28 -31.10 36.02 19.51
N PRO A 29 -31.15 34.79 20.06
CA PRO A 29 -31.32 33.59 19.26
C PRO A 29 -32.73 33.44 18.69
N ASP A 30 -32.81 32.93 17.45
CA ASP A 30 -34.06 32.50 16.82
C ASP A 30 -34.58 31.19 17.46
N LYS A 31 -35.91 30.99 17.44
CA LYS A 31 -36.62 29.89 18.11
C LYS A 31 -37.57 29.16 17.15
N SER A 32 -37.05 28.19 16.39
CA SER A 32 -37.88 27.25 15.63
C SER A 32 -37.22 25.90 15.34
N ILE A 33 -36.75 25.18 16.36
CA ILE A 33 -36.51 23.73 16.28
C ILE A 33 -37.12 23.06 17.51
N GLU A 34 -38.25 22.37 17.34
CA GLU A 34 -38.79 21.43 18.33
C GLU A 34 -38.20 20.04 18.12
N GLY A 35 -37.91 19.32 19.21
CA GLY A 35 -37.91 17.84 19.18
C GLY A 35 -36.71 17.11 18.56
N LYS A 36 -35.45 17.54 18.76
CA LYS A 36 -34.33 16.58 18.72
C LYS A 36 -34.29 15.77 20.03
N PRO A 37 -34.01 14.46 20.01
CA PRO A 37 -33.85 13.66 21.23
C PRO A 37 -32.66 14.18 22.06
N GLN A 38 -32.68 13.93 23.37
CA GLN A 38 -31.64 14.43 24.27
C GLN A 38 -30.25 13.92 23.88
N ARG A 39 -29.26 14.83 23.91
CA ARG A 39 -27.86 14.45 24.04
C ARG A 39 -27.67 13.57 25.28
N ALA A 40 -26.72 12.65 25.23
CA ALA A 40 -26.23 11.99 26.42
C ALA A 40 -25.81 13.02 27.48
N SER A 41 -25.98 12.69 28.76
CA SER A 41 -25.52 13.53 29.86
C SER A 41 -24.01 13.78 29.75
N PRO A 42 -23.50 14.98 30.12
CA PRO A 42 -22.09 15.33 29.90
C PRO A 42 -21.09 14.31 30.46
N ASP A 43 -21.38 13.71 31.63
CA ASP A 43 -20.59 12.62 32.21
C ASP A 43 -20.38 11.44 31.25
N ASN A 44 -21.41 11.04 30.51
CA ASN A 44 -21.34 9.83 29.68
C ASN A 44 -20.55 10.06 28.39
N SER A 45 -20.55 11.27 27.83
CA SER A 45 -19.74 11.59 26.63
C SER A 45 -18.25 11.35 26.84
N LEU A 46 -17.72 11.60 28.04
CA LEU A 46 -16.31 11.37 28.34
C LEU A 46 -15.91 9.88 28.29
N SER A 47 -16.85 8.94 28.31
CA SER A 47 -16.56 7.50 28.24
C SER A 47 -16.22 7.01 26.82
N PHE A 48 -16.56 7.76 25.78
CA PHE A 48 -16.32 7.41 24.38
C PHE A 48 -14.92 7.81 23.90
N VAL A 49 -14.52 7.22 22.77
CA VAL A 49 -13.29 7.58 22.07
C VAL A 49 -13.59 8.71 21.09
N HIS A 50 -12.82 9.79 21.15
CA HIS A 50 -13.00 10.96 20.30
C HIS A 50 -11.69 11.40 19.62
N ALA A 51 -11.79 11.96 18.41
CA ALA A 51 -10.71 12.69 17.77
C ALA A 51 -10.46 14.05 18.46
N GLN A 52 -9.21 14.40 18.71
CA GLN A 52 -8.80 15.71 19.20
C GLN A 52 -7.53 16.19 18.46
N GLY A 53 -7.75 16.82 17.31
CA GLY A 53 -6.67 17.09 16.36
C GLY A 53 -6.05 15.77 15.88
N ARG A 54 -4.72 15.70 15.79
CA ARG A 54 -3.99 14.49 15.32
C ARG A 54 -3.87 13.34 16.33
N ARG A 55 -4.81 13.19 17.27
CA ARG A 55 -4.81 12.14 18.31
C ARG A 55 -6.23 11.67 18.61
N LEU A 56 -6.35 10.49 19.21
CA LEU A 56 -7.56 10.08 19.93
C LEU A 56 -7.45 10.42 21.42
N VAL A 57 -8.59 10.62 22.07
CA VAL A 57 -8.73 10.75 23.52
C VAL A 57 -9.92 9.94 24.03
N ARG A 58 -9.84 9.48 25.28
CA ARG A 58 -10.95 8.89 26.05
C ARG A 58 -10.83 9.40 27.48
N GLN A 59 -11.93 9.84 28.10
CA GLN A 59 -11.94 10.47 29.43
C GLN A 59 -10.95 11.66 29.58
N GLY A 60 -10.69 12.38 28.48
CA GLY A 60 -9.71 13.48 28.42
C GLY A 60 -8.23 13.05 28.39
N VAL A 61 -7.95 11.75 28.43
CA VAL A 61 -6.60 11.18 28.35
C VAL A 61 -6.30 10.76 26.91
N PRO A 62 -5.08 11.02 26.36
CA PRO A 62 -4.67 10.51 25.07
C PRO A 62 -4.77 8.98 24.99
N LEU A 63 -5.35 8.48 23.90
CA LEU A 63 -5.56 7.06 23.67
C LEU A 63 -4.90 6.62 22.35
N THR A 64 -4.35 5.42 22.37
CA THR A 64 -4.03 4.64 21.17
C THR A 64 -4.82 3.33 21.21
N LEU A 65 -5.56 3.05 20.13
CA LEU A 65 -6.17 1.73 19.93
C LEU A 65 -5.08 0.78 19.45
N ARG A 66 -4.74 -0.20 20.29
CA ARG A 66 -3.86 -1.32 19.99
C ARG A 66 -4.78 -2.51 19.77
N ALA A 67 -5.06 -2.82 18.52
CA ALA A 67 -6.01 -3.85 18.15
C ALA A 67 -5.36 -5.05 17.46
N ILE A 68 -6.16 -6.10 17.31
CA ILE A 68 -5.87 -7.28 16.49
C ILE A 68 -7.16 -7.64 15.74
N CYS A 69 -7.03 -8.07 14.48
CA CYS A 69 -8.19 -8.26 13.61
C CYS A 69 -8.87 -9.60 13.88
N PHE A 70 -10.13 -9.50 14.31
CA PHE A 70 -11.08 -10.61 14.45
C PHE A 70 -11.82 -10.75 13.11
N SER A 71 -11.14 -11.37 12.13
CA SER A 71 -11.52 -11.41 10.72
C SER A 71 -11.74 -12.82 10.15
N ASN A 72 -12.34 -13.70 10.96
CA ASN A 72 -12.80 -15.00 10.50
C ASN A 72 -14.10 -14.88 9.68
N TYR A 73 -14.27 -15.74 8.68
CA TYR A 73 -15.51 -15.95 7.92
C TYR A 73 -16.06 -14.80 7.05
N TYR A 74 -15.49 -13.59 7.02
CA TYR A 74 -16.10 -12.44 6.31
C TYR A 74 -16.46 -12.68 4.82
N ASN A 75 -15.83 -13.65 4.16
CA ASN A 75 -16.06 -14.05 2.77
C ASN A 75 -17.08 -15.20 2.60
N TYR A 76 -17.69 -15.67 3.68
CA TYR A 76 -18.74 -16.70 3.69
C TYR A 76 -20.11 -16.09 3.99
N ASP A 77 -21.15 -16.67 3.38
CA ASP A 77 -22.52 -16.22 3.57
C ASP A 77 -23.12 -16.83 4.86
N SER A 78 -23.95 -16.08 5.59
CA SER A 78 -24.60 -16.56 6.82
C SER A 78 -25.58 -17.73 6.58
N ARG A 79 -25.89 -18.02 5.31
CA ARG A 79 -26.64 -19.22 4.88
C ARG A 79 -25.76 -20.47 4.75
N GLU A 80 -24.45 -20.32 4.60
CA GLU A 80 -23.49 -21.44 4.62
C GLU A 80 -23.05 -21.78 6.06
N PHE A 81 -23.25 -20.86 7.02
CA PHE A 81 -22.59 -20.92 8.32
C PHE A 81 -23.38 -20.24 9.46
N ASP A 82 -23.65 -21.00 10.53
CA ASP A 82 -24.35 -20.51 11.72
C ASP A 82 -23.46 -19.60 12.58
N LEU A 83 -23.71 -18.29 12.50
CA LEU A 83 -23.01 -17.26 13.27
C LEU A 83 -23.10 -17.45 14.79
N LEU A 84 -24.18 -18.03 15.32
CA LEU A 84 -24.36 -18.20 16.77
C LEU A 84 -23.64 -19.44 17.32
N ASN A 85 -23.41 -20.44 16.47
CA ASN A 85 -22.62 -21.64 16.77
C ASN A 85 -21.22 -21.60 16.12
N SER A 86 -20.77 -20.40 15.71
CA SER A 86 -19.53 -20.18 14.99
C SER A 86 -18.26 -20.35 15.84
N ASN A 87 -17.19 -20.86 15.24
CA ASN A 87 -15.82 -20.68 15.73
C ASN A 87 -15.25 -19.30 15.32
N HIS A 88 -16.09 -18.25 15.22
CA HIS A 88 -15.61 -16.93 14.78
C HIS A 88 -14.60 -16.41 15.79
N HIS A 89 -15.04 -16.10 17.02
CA HIS A 89 -14.18 -15.99 18.20
C HIS A 89 -14.96 -16.46 19.45
N SER A 90 -14.25 -17.03 20.41
CA SER A 90 -14.81 -17.50 21.68
C SER A 90 -14.48 -16.54 22.84
N GLU A 91 -15.14 -16.70 23.99
CA GLU A 91 -14.81 -15.96 25.22
C GLU A 91 -13.31 -16.05 25.60
N LYS A 92 -12.70 -17.22 25.40
CA LYS A 92 -11.28 -17.46 25.64
C LYS A 92 -10.37 -16.62 24.73
N ASP A 93 -10.87 -16.19 23.58
CA ASP A 93 -10.10 -15.39 22.63
C ASP A 93 -10.07 -13.92 23.04
N PHE A 94 -11.17 -13.39 23.60
CA PHE A 94 -11.16 -12.08 24.29
C PHE A 94 -10.22 -12.08 25.49
N GLU A 95 -10.23 -13.15 26.30
CA GLU A 95 -9.28 -13.34 27.41
C GLU A 95 -7.82 -13.29 26.91
N ARG A 96 -7.49 -14.10 25.89
CA ARG A 96 -6.17 -14.11 25.24
C ARG A 96 -5.77 -12.70 24.76
N VAL A 97 -6.62 -12.01 24.00
CA VAL A 97 -6.32 -10.65 23.48
C VAL A 97 -5.99 -9.67 24.60
N LYS A 98 -6.78 -9.67 25.69
CA LYS A 98 -6.52 -8.85 26.88
C LYS A 98 -5.20 -9.21 27.56
N THR A 99 -4.89 -10.50 27.71
CA THR A 99 -3.63 -10.99 28.29
C THR A 99 -2.41 -10.49 27.52
N LEU A 100 -2.46 -10.48 26.17
CA LEU A 100 -1.38 -10.01 25.31
C LEU A 100 -1.12 -8.50 25.45
N GLY A 101 -2.11 -7.70 25.84
CA GLY A 101 -1.97 -6.26 26.07
C GLY A 101 -2.47 -5.39 24.92
N PHE A 102 -3.20 -5.98 23.97
CA PHE A 102 -4.16 -5.22 23.17
C PHE A 102 -5.23 -4.63 24.10
N ASN A 103 -5.71 -3.43 23.78
CA ASN A 103 -6.85 -2.79 24.46
C ASN A 103 -8.09 -2.72 23.56
N SER A 104 -8.00 -3.27 22.36
CA SER A 104 -9.06 -3.23 21.35
C SER A 104 -8.99 -4.41 20.39
N ILE A 105 -10.02 -4.56 19.56
CA ILE A 105 -10.18 -5.56 18.50
C ILE A 105 -10.80 -4.84 17.28
N ARG A 106 -10.28 -5.06 16.06
CA ARG A 106 -11.01 -4.71 14.83
C ARG A 106 -11.87 -5.91 14.46
N PHE A 107 -13.18 -5.73 14.56
CA PHE A 107 -14.17 -6.78 14.58
C PHE A 107 -14.94 -6.77 13.25
N ALA A 108 -14.41 -7.53 12.30
CA ALA A 108 -14.89 -7.60 10.94
C ALA A 108 -16.25 -8.31 10.85
N PHE A 109 -17.13 -7.81 9.99
CA PHE A 109 -18.39 -8.47 9.65
C PHE A 109 -18.75 -8.27 8.17
N ASN A 110 -19.56 -9.19 7.65
CA ASN A 110 -20.15 -9.06 6.31
C ASN A 110 -21.57 -8.50 6.42
N GLY A 111 -21.90 -7.45 5.66
CA GLY A 111 -23.22 -6.83 5.66
C GLY A 111 -24.35 -7.77 5.20
N ASN A 112 -24.05 -8.75 4.34
CA ASN A 112 -25.00 -9.79 3.95
C ASN A 112 -25.45 -10.64 5.16
N TRP A 113 -24.67 -10.72 6.24
CA TRP A 113 -25.09 -11.43 7.46
C TRP A 113 -26.30 -10.76 8.11
N TYR A 114 -26.32 -9.42 8.15
CA TYR A 114 -27.48 -8.66 8.59
C TYR A 114 -28.64 -8.81 7.61
N ARG A 115 -28.41 -8.57 6.30
CA ARG A 115 -29.47 -8.62 5.28
C ARG A 115 -30.18 -9.97 5.24
N ASP A 116 -29.41 -11.06 5.23
CA ASP A 116 -29.94 -12.41 5.05
C ASP A 116 -30.53 -12.99 6.35
N ASN A 117 -30.08 -12.55 7.54
CA ASN A 117 -30.62 -13.02 8.82
C ASN A 117 -30.41 -12.01 9.98
N PRO A 118 -31.22 -10.94 10.07
CA PRO A 118 -31.03 -9.87 11.06
C PRO A 118 -31.05 -10.36 12.52
N GLN A 119 -31.87 -11.37 12.82
CA GLN A 119 -32.02 -11.89 14.18
C GLN A 119 -30.73 -12.55 14.69
N HIS A 120 -30.08 -13.36 13.85
CA HIS A 120 -28.84 -14.05 14.22
C HIS A 120 -27.66 -13.07 14.23
N PHE A 121 -27.63 -12.11 13.31
CA PHE A 121 -26.65 -11.01 13.31
C PHE A 121 -26.67 -10.22 14.63
N TRP A 122 -27.84 -9.76 15.09
CA TRP A 122 -27.92 -9.01 16.36
C TRP A 122 -27.54 -9.86 17.57
N ALA A 123 -28.04 -11.10 17.67
CA ALA A 123 -27.71 -11.99 18.78
C ALA A 123 -26.22 -12.39 18.83
N TRP A 124 -25.54 -12.41 17.67
CA TRP A 124 -24.09 -12.61 17.56
C TRP A 124 -23.32 -11.35 17.96
N LEU A 125 -23.70 -10.18 17.44
CA LEU A 125 -23.01 -8.92 17.72
C LEU A 125 -23.17 -8.50 19.19
N ASP A 126 -24.37 -8.60 19.76
CA ASP A 126 -24.63 -8.37 21.19
C ASP A 126 -23.76 -9.24 22.10
N ARG A 127 -23.56 -10.53 21.73
CA ARG A 127 -22.71 -11.46 22.47
C ARG A 127 -21.25 -10.97 22.48
N ASN A 128 -20.74 -10.55 21.33
CA ASN A 128 -19.35 -10.07 21.21
C ASN A 128 -19.15 -8.71 21.88
N VAL A 129 -20.12 -7.80 21.81
CA VAL A 129 -20.14 -6.54 22.58
C VAL A 129 -20.16 -6.82 24.09
N ALA A 130 -20.92 -7.83 24.55
CA ALA A 130 -20.92 -8.23 25.96
C ALA A 130 -19.59 -8.86 26.42
N LEU A 131 -18.90 -9.61 25.55
CA LEU A 131 -17.55 -10.12 25.81
C LEU A 131 -16.52 -8.99 25.86
N ALA A 132 -16.55 -8.05 24.91
CA ALA A 132 -15.70 -6.86 24.91
C ALA A 132 -15.83 -6.08 26.24
N ARG A 133 -17.07 -5.85 26.69
CA ARG A 133 -17.39 -5.24 27.99
C ARG A 133 -16.86 -6.05 29.18
N LYS A 134 -16.99 -7.39 29.16
CA LYS A 134 -16.51 -8.28 30.24
C LYS A 134 -14.99 -8.25 30.40
N TYR A 135 -14.24 -8.11 29.31
CA TYR A 135 -12.77 -8.14 29.32
C TYR A 135 -12.10 -6.75 29.25
N ASP A 136 -12.88 -5.65 29.34
CA ASP A 136 -12.38 -4.28 29.17
C ASP A 136 -11.57 -4.13 27.87
N LEU A 137 -12.20 -4.54 26.76
CA LEU A 137 -11.68 -4.38 25.40
C LEU A 137 -12.65 -3.50 24.60
N MET A 138 -12.11 -2.66 23.72
CA MET A 138 -12.90 -1.84 22.80
C MET A 138 -13.02 -2.51 21.43
N LEU A 139 -14.21 -2.49 20.83
CA LEU A 139 -14.44 -2.93 19.46
C LEU A 139 -14.33 -1.75 18.49
N VAL A 140 -13.61 -1.92 17.39
CA VAL A 140 -13.82 -1.19 16.15
C VAL A 140 -14.69 -2.09 15.29
N LEU A 141 -15.92 -1.68 14.96
CA LEU A 141 -16.81 -2.49 14.11
C LEU A 141 -16.47 -2.23 12.65
N ASP A 142 -16.07 -3.27 11.92
CA ASP A 142 -15.49 -3.18 10.56
C ASP A 142 -16.43 -3.82 9.53
N LEU A 143 -17.01 -3.02 8.62
CA LEU A 143 -17.77 -3.53 7.47
C LEU A 143 -16.81 -4.06 6.41
N HIS A 144 -16.29 -5.25 6.68
CA HIS A 144 -15.22 -5.89 5.94
C HIS A 144 -15.67 -6.43 4.58
N SER A 145 -16.96 -6.65 4.42
CA SER A 145 -17.59 -6.96 3.12
C SER A 145 -18.98 -6.30 3.10
N PRO A 146 -19.22 -5.29 2.26
CA PRO A 146 -20.50 -4.58 2.23
C PRO A 146 -21.62 -5.43 1.61
N ILE A 147 -22.86 -4.99 1.80
CA ILE A 147 -23.98 -5.53 1.04
C ILE A 147 -23.76 -5.16 -0.45
N GLY A 148 -23.65 -6.18 -1.31
CA GLY A 148 -23.46 -6.00 -2.75
C GLY A 148 -22.05 -5.59 -3.20
N GLY A 149 -21.00 -5.97 -2.46
CA GLY A 149 -19.62 -5.77 -2.91
C GLY A 149 -18.65 -6.75 -2.26
N PHE A 150 -17.71 -7.25 -3.05
CA PHE A 150 -16.59 -8.08 -2.59
C PHE A 150 -15.46 -8.02 -3.62
N TRP A 151 -14.37 -7.33 -3.31
CA TRP A 151 -13.26 -7.08 -4.24
C TRP A 151 -11.88 -7.44 -3.68
N LEU A 152 -11.83 -7.95 -2.44
CA LEU A 152 -10.60 -8.27 -1.70
C LEU A 152 -9.82 -9.45 -2.30
N ASP A 153 -10.50 -10.33 -3.04
CA ASP A 153 -9.89 -11.40 -3.85
C ASP A 153 -10.34 -11.25 -5.31
N PRO A 154 -9.48 -10.71 -6.21
CA PRO A 154 -9.80 -10.54 -7.62
C PRO A 154 -9.79 -11.86 -8.42
N THR A 155 -9.48 -12.99 -7.79
CA THR A 155 -9.57 -14.34 -8.38
C THR A 155 -10.85 -15.07 -7.97
N SER A 156 -11.59 -14.55 -6.98
CA SER A 156 -12.78 -15.18 -6.42
C SER A 156 -13.97 -15.16 -7.41
N PRO A 157 -14.75 -16.25 -7.50
CA PRO A 157 -16.03 -16.24 -8.20
C PRO A 157 -17.11 -15.42 -7.47
N LYS A 158 -16.83 -14.91 -6.26
CA LYS A 158 -17.69 -13.95 -5.53
C LYS A 158 -17.36 -12.47 -5.84
N LEU A 159 -16.47 -12.18 -6.80
CA LEU A 159 -16.06 -10.82 -7.15
C LEU A 159 -17.26 -9.95 -7.57
N ASP A 160 -17.57 -8.91 -6.79
CA ASP A 160 -18.75 -8.05 -6.96
C ASP A 160 -18.41 -6.56 -6.70
N PHE A 161 -19.03 -5.69 -7.49
CA PHE A 161 -18.90 -4.24 -7.46
C PHE A 161 -20.27 -3.52 -7.46
N GLY A 162 -21.39 -4.24 -7.34
CA GLY A 162 -22.75 -3.71 -7.50
C GLY A 162 -23.10 -2.50 -6.62
N LEU A 163 -22.53 -2.44 -5.41
CA LEU A 163 -22.60 -1.28 -4.48
C LEU A 163 -22.28 0.05 -5.18
N TRP A 164 -21.36 0.06 -6.13
CA TRP A 164 -20.93 1.27 -6.81
C TRP A 164 -21.91 1.75 -7.88
N ASP A 165 -22.83 0.90 -8.35
CA ASP A 165 -23.78 1.22 -9.43
C ASP A 165 -25.24 1.25 -8.98
N ASP A 166 -25.64 0.49 -7.96
CA ASP A 166 -27.03 0.38 -7.49
C ASP A 166 -27.32 1.28 -6.26
N PRO A 167 -28.18 2.31 -6.38
CA PRO A 167 -28.60 3.14 -5.25
C PRO A 167 -29.35 2.39 -4.14
N ALA A 168 -29.96 1.23 -4.43
CA ALA A 168 -30.63 0.38 -3.45
C ALA A 168 -29.61 -0.37 -2.58
N LEU A 169 -28.59 -0.99 -3.18
CA LEU A 169 -27.49 -1.60 -2.42
C LEU A 169 -26.76 -0.56 -1.55
N GLN A 170 -26.60 0.67 -2.04
CA GLN A 170 -26.09 1.77 -1.21
C GLN A 170 -27.03 2.14 -0.05
N GLN A 171 -28.35 2.10 -0.27
CA GLN A 171 -29.31 2.34 0.81
C GLN A 171 -29.32 1.21 1.84
N GLU A 172 -29.19 -0.06 1.44
CA GLU A 172 -29.09 -1.19 2.38
C GLU A 172 -27.87 -1.06 3.30
N ASN A 173 -26.73 -0.59 2.80
CA ASN A 173 -25.55 -0.31 3.64
C ASN A 173 -25.73 0.93 4.54
N VAL A 174 -26.47 1.94 4.09
CA VAL A 174 -26.89 3.09 4.92
C VAL A 174 -27.80 2.64 6.06
N ASP A 175 -28.83 1.85 5.75
CA ASP A 175 -29.82 1.34 6.71
C ASP A 175 -29.14 0.42 7.76
N LEU A 176 -28.22 -0.44 7.33
CA LEU A 176 -27.35 -1.25 8.17
C LEU A 176 -26.55 -0.39 9.17
N TRP A 177 -25.85 0.64 8.67
CA TRP A 177 -25.05 1.51 9.53
C TRP A 177 -25.90 2.36 10.48
N GLN A 178 -27.07 2.86 10.04
CA GLN A 178 -28.03 3.51 10.93
C GLN A 178 -28.58 2.55 11.99
N ALA A 179 -28.84 1.29 11.65
CA ALA A 179 -29.32 0.29 12.61
C ALA A 179 -28.25 -0.06 13.66
N ILE A 180 -26.99 -0.22 13.26
CA ILE A 180 -25.85 -0.46 14.17
C ILE A 180 -25.66 0.75 15.10
N ALA A 181 -25.54 1.95 14.53
CA ALA A 181 -25.32 3.18 15.30
C ALA A 181 -26.47 3.44 16.29
N LYS A 182 -27.72 3.33 15.83
CA LYS A 182 -28.91 3.49 16.68
C LYS A 182 -29.00 2.45 17.80
N ARG A 183 -28.53 1.22 17.56
CA ARG A 183 -28.51 0.15 18.56
C ARG A 183 -27.46 0.38 19.65
N TYR A 184 -26.27 0.84 19.26
CA TYR A 184 -25.11 0.89 20.16
C TYR A 184 -24.67 2.30 20.58
N ARG A 185 -25.40 3.37 20.20
CA ARG A 185 -25.11 4.77 20.54
C ARG A 185 -24.69 5.06 21.99
N ASP A 186 -25.14 4.26 22.96
CA ASP A 186 -24.85 4.41 24.39
C ASP A 186 -23.85 3.36 24.95
N GLU A 187 -23.12 2.64 24.09
CA GLU A 187 -22.15 1.59 24.46
C GLU A 187 -20.68 2.00 24.25
N PRO A 188 -19.98 2.53 25.26
CA PRO A 188 -18.60 3.02 25.14
C PRO A 188 -17.53 1.93 25.01
N HIS A 189 -17.88 0.64 24.95
CA HIS A 189 -16.97 -0.44 24.53
C HIS A 189 -16.94 -0.66 23.03
N ILE A 190 -17.74 0.07 22.23
CA ILE A 190 -17.40 0.29 20.83
C ILE A 190 -16.62 1.61 20.79
N ALA A 191 -15.38 1.56 20.30
CA ALA A 191 -14.55 2.74 20.11
C ALA A 191 -14.90 3.47 18.81
N ALA A 192 -15.17 2.72 17.74
CA ALA A 192 -15.39 3.29 16.42
C ALA A 192 -16.23 2.42 15.48
N TYR A 193 -16.78 3.07 14.46
CA TYR A 193 -17.37 2.46 13.27
C TYR A 193 -16.43 2.63 12.08
N ASP A 194 -15.91 1.54 11.53
CA ASP A 194 -15.04 1.49 10.37
C ASP A 194 -15.87 1.10 9.15
N VAL A 195 -16.24 2.11 8.36
CA VAL A 195 -17.52 2.07 7.61
C VAL A 195 -17.48 1.30 6.30
N LEU A 196 -16.29 1.03 5.75
CA LEU A 196 -16.06 0.15 4.60
C LEU A 196 -14.58 -0.21 4.44
N ASN A 197 -14.25 -1.50 4.44
CA ASN A 197 -12.89 -2.00 4.26
C ASN A 197 -12.37 -1.93 2.80
N GLU A 198 -11.12 -1.52 2.64
CA GLU A 198 -10.33 -1.40 1.40
C GLU A 198 -11.10 -0.98 0.13
N PRO A 199 -11.79 0.17 0.08
CA PRO A 199 -12.67 0.52 -1.03
C PRO A 199 -11.97 0.57 -2.40
N VAL A 200 -12.33 -0.38 -3.27
CA VAL A 200 -11.96 -0.44 -4.70
C VAL A 200 -13.17 -0.08 -5.55
N THR A 201 -13.18 1.13 -6.09
CA THR A 201 -14.27 1.68 -6.92
C THR A 201 -14.21 1.17 -8.37
N ASN A 202 -15.36 1.13 -9.05
CA ASN A 202 -15.45 0.79 -10.47
C ASN A 202 -15.34 2.01 -11.41
N ASP A 203 -15.38 3.23 -10.89
CA ASP A 203 -15.18 4.46 -11.66
C ASP A 203 -13.68 4.86 -11.75
N SER A 204 -13.35 5.84 -12.58
CA SER A 204 -11.96 6.25 -12.86
C SER A 204 -11.40 7.33 -11.93
N THR A 205 -12.21 7.89 -11.03
CA THR A 205 -11.87 9.04 -10.16
C THR A 205 -11.85 8.71 -8.67
N GLY A 206 -12.56 7.67 -8.26
CA GLY A 206 -12.78 7.33 -6.85
C GLY A 206 -13.89 8.13 -6.17
N ASP A 207 -14.57 9.04 -6.88
CA ASP A 207 -15.60 9.91 -6.31
C ASP A 207 -16.80 9.12 -5.74
N LYS A 208 -17.07 7.90 -6.25
CA LYS A 208 -18.12 7.04 -5.68
C LYS A 208 -17.84 6.65 -4.23
N TRP A 209 -16.58 6.41 -3.86
CA TRP A 209 -16.23 6.16 -2.47
C TRP A 209 -16.47 7.40 -1.62
N ARG A 210 -15.96 8.57 -2.05
CA ARG A 210 -16.16 9.84 -1.32
C ARG A 210 -17.63 10.16 -1.09
N LEU A 211 -18.47 10.02 -2.12
CA LEU A 211 -19.91 10.28 -2.04
C LEU A 211 -20.65 9.29 -1.13
N LEU A 212 -20.27 8.01 -1.14
CA LEU A 212 -20.83 7.00 -0.24
C LEU A 212 -20.38 7.24 1.21
N ALA A 213 -19.10 7.55 1.45
CA ALA A 213 -18.55 7.88 2.75
C ALA A 213 -19.25 9.10 3.38
N GLU A 214 -19.44 10.19 2.62
CA GLU A 214 -20.20 11.35 3.09
C GLU A 214 -21.66 11.00 3.46
N ARG A 215 -22.31 10.10 2.71
CA ARG A 215 -23.69 9.63 2.97
C ARG A 215 -23.78 8.72 4.20
N LEU A 216 -22.84 7.79 4.39
CA LEU A 216 -22.75 6.91 5.56
C LEU A 216 -22.51 7.71 6.84
N VAL A 217 -21.56 8.64 6.82
CA VAL A 217 -21.25 9.54 7.95
C VAL A 217 -22.48 10.37 8.33
N ALA A 218 -23.14 10.99 7.35
CA ALA A 218 -24.36 11.79 7.61
C ALA A 218 -25.46 10.94 8.26
N ALA A 219 -25.70 9.73 7.72
CA ALA A 219 -26.73 8.83 8.21
C ALA A 219 -26.46 8.32 9.63
N ILE A 220 -25.20 7.99 9.98
CA ILE A 220 -24.80 7.65 11.35
C ILE A 220 -25.09 8.82 12.30
N ARG A 221 -24.76 10.07 11.91
CA ARG A 221 -25.02 11.28 12.71
C ARG A 221 -26.49 11.70 12.80
N GLU A 222 -27.42 11.03 12.12
CA GLU A 222 -28.86 11.19 12.41
C GLU A 222 -29.29 10.48 13.71
N VAL A 223 -28.53 9.47 14.15
CA VAL A 223 -28.88 8.59 15.29
C VAL A 223 -27.82 8.54 16.39
N ASP A 224 -26.55 8.83 16.08
CA ASP A 224 -25.44 8.80 17.04
C ASP A 224 -24.41 9.93 16.87
N ASP A 225 -24.34 10.81 17.88
CA ASP A 225 -23.33 11.87 18.00
C ASP A 225 -22.02 11.36 18.67
N ASN A 226 -22.00 10.15 19.27
CA ASN A 226 -20.95 9.76 20.21
C ASN A 226 -19.72 9.10 19.54
N HIS A 227 -19.90 8.10 18.69
CA HIS A 227 -18.78 7.24 18.27
C HIS A 227 -17.83 7.91 17.28
N LEU A 228 -16.54 7.55 17.36
CA LEU A 228 -15.56 7.82 16.33
C LEU A 228 -15.96 7.10 15.03
N ILE A 229 -15.80 7.75 13.88
CA ILE A 229 -15.91 7.09 12.58
C ILE A 229 -14.50 6.93 11.99
N ILE A 230 -14.19 5.77 11.42
CA ILE A 230 -12.97 5.54 10.64
C ILE A 230 -13.33 5.63 9.16
N ILE A 231 -12.53 6.40 8.41
CA ILE A 231 -12.63 6.53 6.96
C ILE A 231 -11.34 6.02 6.34
N GLU A 232 -11.40 4.84 5.74
CA GLU A 232 -10.31 4.29 4.95
C GLU A 232 -10.04 5.10 3.67
N ARG A 233 -8.77 5.15 3.27
CA ARG A 233 -8.38 5.66 1.95
C ARG A 233 -9.00 4.82 0.82
N LEU A 234 -9.05 5.39 -0.38
CA LEU A 234 -9.34 4.66 -1.62
C LEU A 234 -8.18 3.69 -1.94
N TYR A 235 -8.48 2.41 -2.17
CA TYR A 235 -7.49 1.39 -2.54
C TYR A 235 -7.42 1.16 -4.04
N GLY A 236 -8.49 1.44 -4.79
CA GLY A 236 -8.53 1.19 -6.22
C GLY A 236 -9.62 1.92 -7.01
N VAL A 237 -9.44 1.92 -8.32
CA VAL A 237 -10.29 2.56 -9.35
C VAL A 237 -10.42 1.63 -10.56
N ASN A 238 -11.49 1.79 -11.35
CA ASN A 238 -11.77 0.94 -12.51
C ASN A 238 -11.82 -0.58 -12.19
N GLY A 239 -12.25 -0.93 -10.97
CA GLY A 239 -12.33 -2.31 -10.48
C GLY A 239 -10.98 -2.95 -10.17
N LYS A 240 -9.92 -2.16 -9.94
CA LYS A 240 -8.54 -2.64 -9.71
C LYS A 240 -7.85 -1.88 -8.59
N TYR A 241 -7.10 -2.59 -7.76
CA TYR A 241 -6.18 -1.99 -6.79
C TYR A 241 -5.15 -1.07 -7.46
N GLY A 242 -4.86 0.05 -6.80
CA GLY A 242 -3.94 1.09 -7.24
C GLY A 242 -4.64 2.39 -7.70
N THR A 243 -4.27 3.52 -7.09
CA THR A 243 -4.87 4.85 -7.35
C THR A 243 -3.90 5.76 -8.10
N LYS A 244 -3.28 5.28 -9.18
CA LYS A 244 -2.20 6.00 -9.90
C LYS A 244 -2.70 7.35 -10.42
N ASN A 245 -2.08 8.44 -9.95
CA ASN A 245 -2.45 9.84 -10.20
C ASN A 245 -3.82 10.28 -9.62
N ILE A 246 -4.45 9.48 -8.77
CA ILE A 246 -5.72 9.79 -8.10
C ILE A 246 -5.46 10.00 -6.59
N PRO A 247 -5.90 11.11 -5.98
CA PRO A 247 -5.82 11.29 -4.52
C PRO A 247 -6.62 10.20 -3.80
N SER A 248 -5.96 9.43 -2.93
CA SER A 248 -6.63 8.33 -2.21
C SER A 248 -7.25 8.74 -0.87
N GLN A 249 -6.99 9.95 -0.38
CA GLN A 249 -7.50 10.45 0.90
C GLN A 249 -8.29 11.74 0.69
N PHE A 250 -9.39 11.90 1.42
CA PHE A 250 -10.29 13.05 1.38
C PHE A 250 -10.88 13.26 2.77
N LEU A 251 -11.41 14.46 3.06
CA LEU A 251 -12.11 14.74 4.31
C LEU A 251 -13.61 14.51 4.16
N VAL A 252 -14.25 13.97 5.20
CA VAL A 252 -15.71 13.94 5.36
C VAL A 252 -16.17 15.08 6.27
N LYS A 253 -17.49 15.35 6.29
CA LYS A 253 -18.09 16.49 7.03
C LYS A 253 -18.41 16.17 8.50
N ASP A 254 -17.47 15.57 9.22
CA ASP A 254 -17.61 15.29 10.66
C ASP A 254 -16.28 15.55 11.41
N ASN A 255 -16.38 15.99 12.66
CA ASN A 255 -15.22 16.37 13.49
C ASN A 255 -14.70 15.24 14.38
N ASN A 256 -15.43 14.12 14.49
CA ASN A 256 -15.06 12.96 15.29
C ASN A 256 -14.72 11.77 14.37
N VAL A 257 -13.67 11.97 13.56
CA VAL A 257 -13.23 11.04 12.51
C VAL A 257 -11.74 10.75 12.63
N MET A 258 -11.35 9.51 12.31
CA MET A 258 -9.97 9.08 12.09
C MET A 258 -9.82 8.54 10.66
N TYR A 259 -8.66 8.76 10.05
CA TYR A 259 -8.42 8.37 8.66
C TYR A 259 -7.36 7.25 8.59
N ASP A 260 -7.62 6.23 7.79
CA ASP A 260 -6.84 4.98 7.81
C ASP A 260 -6.16 4.62 6.48
N PHE A 261 -5.08 3.86 6.60
CA PHE A 261 -4.37 3.20 5.52
C PHE A 261 -3.69 1.91 6.04
N HIS A 262 -3.87 0.80 5.34
CA HIS A 262 -3.17 -0.46 5.65
C HIS A 262 -1.69 -0.39 5.24
N PHE A 263 -0.82 -1.07 5.97
CA PHE A 263 0.63 -0.96 5.81
C PHE A 263 1.34 -2.32 5.73
N TYR A 264 1.74 -2.67 4.51
CA TYR A 264 2.37 -3.94 4.16
C TYR A 264 3.70 -3.76 3.42
N GLU A 265 4.46 -2.71 3.71
CA GLU A 265 5.70 -2.36 3.00
C GLU A 265 6.94 -3.13 3.51
N PRO A 266 7.82 -3.67 2.61
CA PRO A 266 7.61 -3.89 1.18
C PRO A 266 6.68 -5.08 0.91
N LEU A 267 5.75 -4.94 -0.03
CA LEU A 267 4.74 -5.97 -0.32
C LEU A 267 5.35 -7.34 -0.63
N GLU A 268 6.44 -7.36 -1.41
CA GLU A 268 7.16 -8.58 -1.77
C GLU A 268 7.68 -9.34 -0.54
N TYR A 269 8.07 -8.63 0.52
CA TYR A 269 8.55 -9.22 1.77
C TYR A 269 7.40 -9.61 2.70
N THR A 270 6.41 -8.74 2.89
CA THR A 270 5.29 -8.97 3.82
C THR A 270 4.34 -10.07 3.37
N HIS A 271 4.26 -10.30 2.05
CA HIS A 271 3.44 -11.30 1.39
C HIS A 271 4.26 -12.36 0.62
N GLN A 272 5.53 -12.60 0.98
CA GLN A 272 6.34 -13.64 0.32
C GLN A 272 5.66 -15.03 0.36
N PHE A 273 5.67 -15.77 -0.75
CA PHE A 273 4.93 -17.03 -0.93
C PHE A 273 3.39 -16.93 -0.82
N ALA A 274 2.81 -15.72 -0.84
CA ALA A 274 1.35 -15.54 -0.86
C ALA A 274 0.76 -15.85 -2.23
N SER A 275 -0.23 -16.76 -2.29
CA SER A 275 -0.93 -17.17 -3.51
C SER A 275 -2.23 -16.43 -3.80
N TRP A 276 -2.76 -15.66 -2.83
CA TRP A 276 -4.06 -14.97 -2.89
C TRP A 276 -3.95 -13.50 -3.31
N VAL A 277 -2.74 -12.93 -3.37
CA VAL A 277 -2.52 -11.64 -4.03
C VAL A 277 -2.49 -11.84 -5.55
N ALA A 278 -2.60 -10.76 -6.33
CA ALA A 278 -2.90 -10.82 -7.78
C ALA A 278 -1.98 -11.71 -8.65
N ARG A 279 -0.79 -12.07 -8.17
CA ARG A 279 0.05 -13.18 -8.67
C ARG A 279 0.77 -13.83 -7.47
N PRO A 280 1.02 -15.15 -7.47
CA PRO A 280 1.82 -15.79 -6.43
C PRO A 280 3.19 -15.12 -6.27
N LEU A 281 3.45 -14.56 -5.09
CA LEU A 281 4.75 -13.96 -4.78
C LEU A 281 5.76 -15.05 -4.43
N THR A 282 7.03 -14.86 -4.80
CA THR A 282 8.14 -15.77 -4.49
C THR A 282 8.89 -15.28 -3.24
N ASP A 283 10.21 -15.49 -3.16
CA ASP A 283 11.02 -15.10 -2.00
C ASP A 283 11.29 -13.58 -1.99
N GLY A 284 10.66 -12.87 -1.04
CA GLY A 284 10.85 -11.43 -0.83
C GLY A 284 12.15 -11.02 -0.11
N GLY A 285 13.08 -11.94 0.11
CA GLY A 285 14.29 -11.73 0.92
C GLY A 285 14.01 -11.71 2.43
N HIS A 286 14.82 -10.94 3.15
CA HIS A 286 14.75 -10.77 4.61
C HIS A 286 14.56 -9.31 5.02
N TYR A 287 14.28 -9.08 6.31
CA TYR A 287 14.27 -7.74 6.91
C TYR A 287 15.06 -7.74 8.24
N PRO A 288 15.90 -6.71 8.52
CA PRO A 288 16.33 -5.69 7.58
C PRO A 288 17.25 -6.29 6.48
N ASP A 289 17.40 -5.58 5.37
CA ASP A 289 18.34 -5.92 4.30
C ASP A 289 19.11 -4.66 3.88
N SER A 290 20.42 -4.68 4.16
CA SER A 290 21.36 -3.59 3.88
C SER A 290 21.98 -3.66 2.47
N ALA A 291 21.93 -4.83 1.83
CA ALA A 291 22.35 -5.00 0.44
C ALA A 291 21.29 -4.41 -0.50
N ALA A 292 20.01 -4.62 -0.18
CA ALA A 292 18.90 -3.96 -0.84
C ALA A 292 19.06 -2.43 -0.87
N ILE A 293 18.69 -1.84 -2.01
CA ILE A 293 18.57 -0.40 -2.20
C ILE A 293 17.19 -0.10 -2.76
N VAL A 294 16.39 0.64 -2.01
CA VAL A 294 15.00 0.91 -2.38
C VAL A 294 14.89 2.37 -2.83
N PRO A 295 14.39 2.67 -4.04
CA PRO A 295 14.11 4.03 -4.46
C PRO A 295 12.91 4.58 -3.68
N THR A 296 13.08 5.75 -3.05
CA THR A 296 12.03 6.39 -2.22
C THR A 296 11.78 7.85 -2.59
N GLY A 297 12.51 8.41 -3.55
CA GLY A 297 12.30 9.75 -4.08
C GLY A 297 12.74 9.85 -5.54
N ARG A 298 12.69 11.06 -6.12
CA ARG A 298 13.20 11.32 -7.48
C ARG A 298 14.65 10.85 -7.59
N GLN A 299 15.00 10.13 -8.66
CA GLN A 299 16.38 9.73 -8.96
C GLN A 299 16.91 10.52 -10.16
N ARG A 300 18.22 10.76 -10.23
CA ARG A 300 18.89 11.36 -11.39
C ARG A 300 19.67 10.30 -12.14
N LEU A 301 19.31 10.08 -13.41
CA LEU A 301 20.08 9.25 -14.34
C LEU A 301 21.43 9.92 -14.68
N VAL A 302 22.52 9.14 -14.59
CA VAL A 302 23.89 9.57 -14.90
C VAL A 302 24.32 8.93 -16.23
N SER A 303 23.67 9.35 -17.31
CA SER A 303 23.71 8.69 -18.62
C SER A 303 25.08 8.68 -19.31
N ASN A 304 26.02 9.51 -18.88
CA ASN A 304 27.39 9.55 -19.40
C ASN A 304 28.29 8.41 -18.90
N GLN A 305 27.82 7.60 -17.94
CA GLN A 305 28.50 6.40 -17.45
C GLN A 305 27.70 5.10 -17.71
N ARG A 306 26.63 5.17 -18.49
CA ARG A 306 25.85 3.99 -18.91
C ARG A 306 26.75 2.94 -19.54
N ILE A 307 26.74 1.72 -19.00
CA ILE A 307 27.51 0.61 -19.56
C ILE A 307 26.67 -0.12 -20.60
N LEU A 308 27.31 -0.53 -21.68
CA LEU A 308 26.69 -1.10 -22.87
C LEU A 308 27.31 -2.47 -23.17
N SER A 309 26.50 -3.51 -23.33
CA SER A 309 26.92 -4.76 -23.98
C SER A 309 27.37 -4.54 -25.43
N GLU A 310 27.93 -5.55 -26.08
CA GLU A 310 27.86 -5.67 -27.55
C GLU A 310 26.40 -5.57 -28.05
N THR A 311 26.20 -5.04 -29.25
CA THR A 311 24.88 -4.99 -29.92
C THR A 311 24.63 -6.32 -30.65
N LEU A 312 23.38 -6.83 -30.63
CA LEU A 312 22.96 -8.01 -31.38
C LEU A 312 23.28 -7.87 -32.88
N VAL A 313 23.96 -8.86 -33.46
CA VAL A 313 24.32 -8.89 -34.90
C VAL A 313 23.05 -9.06 -35.77
N PRO A 314 22.94 -8.44 -36.96
CA PRO A 314 21.81 -8.65 -37.87
C PRO A 314 21.67 -10.10 -38.36
N GLY A 315 20.47 -10.47 -38.78
CA GLY A 315 20.09 -11.80 -39.29
C GLY A 315 19.42 -12.70 -38.25
N ASP A 316 19.26 -13.97 -38.62
CA ASP A 316 18.82 -15.02 -37.71
C ASP A 316 20.01 -15.54 -36.88
N SER A 317 19.78 -15.82 -35.60
CA SER A 317 20.81 -16.36 -34.70
C SER A 317 20.21 -17.27 -33.62
N SER A 318 21.00 -18.25 -33.18
CA SER A 318 20.73 -19.00 -31.94
C SER A 318 21.07 -18.13 -30.72
N TRP A 319 20.65 -18.58 -29.53
CA TRP A 319 21.10 -18.00 -28.27
C TRP A 319 22.63 -17.88 -28.22
N ARG A 320 23.11 -16.66 -27.96
CA ARG A 320 24.53 -16.33 -27.84
C ARG A 320 24.74 -15.38 -26.66
N LEU A 321 25.86 -15.53 -25.96
CA LEU A 321 26.31 -14.61 -24.93
C LEU A 321 26.71 -13.25 -25.54
N TYR A 322 26.15 -12.17 -25.00
CA TYR A 322 26.55 -10.79 -25.26
C TYR A 322 26.95 -10.13 -23.93
N GLN A 323 28.03 -9.36 -23.96
CA GLN A 323 28.60 -8.76 -22.75
C GLN A 323 29.19 -7.38 -23.05
N SER A 324 29.34 -6.58 -22.02
CA SER A 324 30.16 -5.36 -22.04
C SER A 324 31.63 -5.70 -21.77
N LYS A 325 32.53 -4.71 -21.85
CA LYS A 325 33.77 -4.75 -21.07
C LYS A 325 33.47 -4.29 -19.63
N PRO A 326 34.25 -4.69 -18.62
CA PRO A 326 34.21 -4.02 -17.32
C PRO A 326 34.51 -2.52 -17.47
N VAL A 327 33.66 -1.67 -16.88
CA VAL A 327 33.83 -0.20 -16.90
C VAL A 327 33.69 0.34 -15.49
N THR A 328 34.61 1.23 -15.11
CA THR A 328 34.70 1.82 -13.77
C THR A 328 33.66 2.92 -13.55
N VAL A 329 32.97 2.88 -12.40
CA VAL A 329 32.14 4.01 -11.93
C VAL A 329 33.06 5.08 -11.33
N THR A 330 33.06 6.27 -11.93
CA THR A 330 33.99 7.36 -11.58
C THR A 330 33.34 8.51 -10.82
N ASP A 331 32.04 8.73 -10.99
CA ASP A 331 31.29 9.77 -10.28
C ASP A 331 30.99 9.35 -8.82
N PRO A 332 31.45 10.10 -7.80
CA PRO A 332 31.16 9.80 -6.40
C PRO A 332 29.68 10.02 -6.00
N GLN A 333 28.85 10.59 -6.88
CA GLN A 333 27.41 10.77 -6.64
C GLN A 333 26.58 9.55 -7.07
N VAL A 334 27.15 8.63 -7.85
CA VAL A 334 26.47 7.40 -8.29
C VAL A 334 26.42 6.38 -7.15
N VAL A 335 25.22 5.93 -6.79
CA VAL A 335 24.98 5.06 -5.62
C VAL A 335 24.16 3.80 -5.93
N ALA A 336 23.38 3.83 -7.01
CA ALA A 336 22.54 2.73 -7.44
C ALA A 336 22.71 2.48 -8.94
N ALA A 337 22.43 1.26 -9.39
CA ALA A 337 22.30 0.93 -10.79
C ALA A 337 21.09 0.04 -11.07
N LEU A 338 20.60 0.10 -12.31
CA LEU A 338 19.46 -0.68 -12.80
C LEU A 338 19.77 -1.24 -14.20
N PRO A 339 19.73 -2.57 -14.39
CA PRO A 339 19.86 -3.19 -15.71
C PRO A 339 18.58 -2.95 -16.54
N ILE A 340 18.77 -2.68 -17.83
CA ILE A 340 17.68 -2.57 -18.81
C ILE A 340 18.02 -3.35 -20.07
N MET A 341 16.99 -3.84 -20.76
CA MET A 341 17.09 -4.36 -22.13
C MET A 341 16.49 -3.31 -23.06
N VAL A 342 17.16 -3.00 -24.17
CA VAL A 342 16.69 -1.94 -25.07
C VAL A 342 16.90 -2.29 -26.55
N ALA A 343 16.01 -1.78 -27.38
CA ALA A 343 16.19 -1.64 -28.80
C ALA A 343 15.87 -0.20 -29.27
N ARG A 344 16.71 0.37 -30.14
CA ARG A 344 16.56 1.72 -30.70
C ARG A 344 17.37 1.93 -31.97
N GLY A 345 16.97 2.93 -32.76
CA GLY A 345 17.41 3.10 -34.15
C GLY A 345 16.49 2.32 -35.09
N ASN A 346 16.75 2.37 -36.40
CA ASN A 346 15.90 1.75 -37.43
C ASN A 346 16.05 0.22 -37.47
N ILE A 347 15.68 -0.48 -36.40
CA ILE A 347 15.80 -1.94 -36.27
C ILE A 347 14.47 -2.61 -36.63
N ARG A 348 14.55 -3.68 -37.43
CA ARG A 348 13.45 -4.59 -37.73
C ARG A 348 13.69 -5.97 -37.13
N GLY A 349 12.65 -6.80 -37.13
CA GLY A 349 12.71 -8.19 -36.71
C GLY A 349 12.38 -8.37 -35.23
N ASN A 350 12.79 -9.51 -34.69
CA ASN A 350 12.55 -9.89 -33.29
C ASN A 350 13.88 -10.09 -32.56
N ILE A 351 13.97 -9.49 -31.37
CA ILE A 351 15.10 -9.65 -30.44
C ILE A 351 14.57 -10.32 -29.19
N GLN A 352 15.22 -11.39 -28.73
CA GLN A 352 14.96 -12.00 -27.43
C GLN A 352 16.16 -11.83 -26.51
N PHE A 353 15.89 -11.63 -25.22
CA PHE A 353 16.84 -11.36 -24.14
C PHE A 353 16.60 -12.33 -22.98
N ASP A 354 17.66 -12.92 -22.46
CA ASP A 354 17.58 -13.95 -21.42
C ASP A 354 18.79 -13.92 -20.45
N ASN A 355 18.61 -14.45 -19.23
CA ASN A 355 19.66 -14.77 -18.26
C ASN A 355 20.66 -13.59 -18.03
N LEU A 356 20.11 -12.46 -17.60
CA LEU A 356 20.79 -11.17 -17.43
C LEU A 356 21.56 -11.08 -16.09
N LYS A 357 22.85 -10.77 -16.16
CA LYS A 357 23.77 -10.68 -15.02
C LYS A 357 24.54 -9.36 -15.00
N VAL A 358 24.91 -8.91 -13.80
CA VAL A 358 25.96 -7.90 -13.61
C VAL A 358 27.02 -8.42 -12.66
N VAL A 359 28.27 -8.38 -13.11
CA VAL A 359 29.48 -8.72 -12.34
C VAL A 359 30.12 -7.46 -11.78
N GLU A 360 30.59 -7.51 -10.53
CA GLU A 360 31.42 -6.49 -9.89
C GLU A 360 32.90 -6.88 -9.85
N TYR A 361 33.76 -5.90 -10.11
CA TYR A 361 35.22 -5.96 -9.97
C TYR A 361 35.67 -4.84 -9.02
N ALA A 362 36.64 -5.14 -8.15
CA ALA A 362 37.29 -4.14 -7.31
C ALA A 362 38.17 -3.17 -8.13
N ALA A 363 38.61 -2.08 -7.49
CA ALA A 363 39.48 -1.07 -8.10
C ALA A 363 40.88 -1.58 -8.53
N ASP A 364 41.29 -2.76 -8.05
CA ASP A 364 42.48 -3.50 -8.47
C ASP A 364 42.24 -4.37 -9.74
N GLY A 365 41.01 -4.36 -10.29
CA GLY A 365 40.58 -5.19 -11.41
C GLY A 365 40.18 -6.63 -11.04
N ARG A 366 40.21 -7.00 -9.75
CA ARG A 366 39.88 -8.34 -9.28
C ARG A 366 38.37 -8.56 -9.25
N TYR A 367 37.92 -9.67 -9.85
CA TYR A 367 36.55 -10.17 -9.78
C TYR A 367 36.10 -10.33 -8.31
N LEU A 368 34.90 -9.82 -7.99
CA LEU A 368 34.28 -9.96 -6.66
C LEU A 368 33.07 -10.90 -6.67
N GLY A 369 32.27 -10.90 -7.74
CA GLY A 369 31.09 -11.75 -7.84
C GLY A 369 30.01 -11.18 -8.76
N GLU A 370 28.93 -11.94 -8.92
CA GLU A 370 27.67 -11.40 -9.47
C GLU A 370 26.99 -10.56 -8.39
N VAL A 371 26.72 -9.28 -8.69
CA VAL A 371 25.93 -8.36 -7.84
C VAL A 371 24.48 -8.25 -8.30
N PHE A 372 24.17 -8.82 -9.46
CA PHE A 372 22.83 -8.93 -10.02
C PHE A 372 22.75 -10.20 -10.88
N HIS A 373 21.68 -10.97 -10.72
CA HIS A 373 21.28 -12.03 -11.63
C HIS A 373 19.76 -12.05 -11.74
N GLU A 374 19.28 -12.08 -12.97
CA GLU A 374 17.91 -12.35 -13.36
C GLU A 374 17.93 -13.51 -14.37
N PRO A 375 17.36 -14.69 -14.03
CA PRO A 375 17.18 -15.72 -15.04
C PRO A 375 16.23 -15.27 -16.15
N LEU A 376 15.25 -14.37 -15.88
CA LEU A 376 14.15 -14.01 -16.79
C LEU A 376 13.15 -15.15 -17.07
N ASN A 377 13.08 -16.11 -16.15
CA ASN A 377 12.15 -17.24 -16.18
C ASN A 377 10.72 -16.88 -15.73
N GLN A 378 9.80 -17.86 -15.77
CA GLN A 378 8.40 -17.72 -15.34
C GLN A 378 8.20 -17.06 -13.96
N GLU A 379 9.09 -17.33 -12.99
CA GLU A 379 9.01 -16.84 -11.60
C GLU A 379 9.47 -15.39 -11.42
N THR A 380 10.08 -14.78 -12.44
CA THR A 380 10.83 -13.52 -12.32
C THR A 380 10.48 -12.49 -13.38
N ILE A 381 10.18 -12.96 -14.60
CA ILE A 381 9.85 -12.15 -15.78
C ILE A 381 8.69 -11.15 -15.55
N TRP A 382 7.74 -11.48 -14.68
CA TRP A 382 6.60 -10.64 -14.33
C TRP A 382 6.96 -9.36 -13.56
N GLN A 383 8.20 -9.24 -13.05
CA GLN A 383 8.69 -8.02 -12.40
C GLN A 383 9.17 -6.96 -13.41
N TRP A 384 9.27 -7.32 -14.69
CA TRP A 384 9.71 -6.43 -15.77
C TRP A 384 8.52 -5.79 -16.48
N TRP A 385 8.68 -4.49 -16.77
CA TRP A 385 7.70 -3.68 -17.46
C TRP A 385 8.26 -3.24 -18.79
N ASP A 386 7.45 -3.38 -19.85
CA ASP A 386 7.76 -2.82 -21.13
C ASP A 386 7.55 -1.30 -21.11
N TRP A 387 8.37 -0.59 -21.87
CA TRP A 387 8.24 0.85 -22.06
C TRP A 387 8.68 1.26 -23.45
N GLU A 388 8.11 2.36 -23.91
CA GLU A 388 8.43 2.96 -25.20
C GLU A 388 8.62 4.47 -25.02
N ARG A 389 9.60 5.05 -25.70
CA ARG A 389 9.72 6.49 -25.90
C ARG A 389 9.45 6.79 -27.38
N PRO A 390 8.29 7.36 -27.72
CA PRO A 390 7.96 7.69 -29.11
C PRO A 390 8.84 8.82 -29.62
N VAL A 391 8.97 8.92 -30.93
CA VAL A 391 9.70 10.01 -31.59
C VAL A 391 8.76 11.20 -31.76
N ALA A 392 9.25 12.42 -31.50
CA ALA A 392 8.42 13.62 -31.42
C ALA A 392 7.68 14.00 -32.73
N ASP A 393 8.11 13.45 -33.87
CA ASP A 393 7.55 13.61 -35.20
C ASP A 393 6.81 12.37 -35.73
N GLN A 394 6.76 11.26 -34.96
CA GLN A 394 6.10 10.01 -35.35
C GLN A 394 5.27 9.42 -34.18
N PRO A 395 4.04 9.89 -33.92
CA PRO A 395 3.18 9.32 -32.89
C PRO A 395 2.62 7.95 -33.32
N GLY A 396 3.08 6.87 -32.68
CA GLY A 396 2.64 5.50 -32.92
C GLY A 396 3.11 4.53 -31.84
N LYS A 397 2.99 3.22 -32.11
CA LYS A 397 3.76 2.17 -31.43
C LYS A 397 4.85 1.69 -32.37
N HIS A 398 6.10 1.83 -31.95
CA HIS A 398 7.29 1.47 -32.72
C HIS A 398 7.74 0.02 -32.47
N GLY A 399 7.14 -0.67 -31.50
CA GLY A 399 7.42 -2.08 -31.23
C GLY A 399 6.32 -2.83 -30.46
N LEU A 400 6.54 -4.14 -30.32
CA LEU A 400 5.74 -5.05 -29.51
C LEU A 400 6.64 -5.87 -28.58
N SER A 401 6.65 -5.47 -27.32
CA SER A 401 7.23 -6.22 -26.22
C SER A 401 6.31 -7.38 -25.80
N ARG A 402 6.86 -8.57 -25.57
CA ARG A 402 6.13 -9.75 -25.07
C ARG A 402 7.04 -10.73 -24.33
N VAL A 403 6.44 -11.67 -23.60
CA VAL A 403 7.09 -12.89 -23.12
C VAL A 403 7.07 -13.94 -24.23
N GLU A 404 8.12 -14.74 -24.34
CA GLU A 404 8.24 -15.89 -25.26
C GLU A 404 8.49 -17.18 -24.49
N ASN A 405 7.95 -18.31 -24.97
CA ASN A 405 8.12 -19.63 -24.35
C ASN A 405 9.36 -20.36 -24.90
N ASP A 406 10.50 -19.68 -24.86
CA ASP A 406 11.81 -20.12 -25.36
C ASP A 406 12.88 -19.31 -24.62
N GLY A 407 13.72 -19.96 -23.80
CA GLY A 407 14.84 -19.37 -23.08
C GLY A 407 16.18 -19.98 -23.48
N SER A 408 17.30 -19.40 -23.03
CA SER A 408 18.64 -19.92 -23.31
C SER A 408 19.04 -21.09 -22.40
N ASN A 409 18.43 -21.17 -21.21
CA ASN A 409 18.67 -22.22 -20.21
C ASN A 409 17.36 -22.75 -19.57
N ASP A 410 16.22 -22.14 -19.87
CA ASP A 410 14.88 -22.56 -19.42
C ASP A 410 13.83 -22.32 -20.53
N ASP A 411 12.55 -22.26 -20.18
CA ASP A 411 11.41 -22.21 -21.10
C ASP A 411 10.82 -20.80 -21.31
N HIS A 412 11.46 -19.72 -20.82
CA HIS A 412 10.95 -18.35 -20.96
C HIS A 412 12.02 -17.34 -21.41
N SER A 413 11.62 -16.23 -22.04
CA SER A 413 12.45 -15.04 -22.21
C SER A 413 11.64 -13.76 -22.51
N LEU A 414 12.30 -12.60 -22.42
CA LEU A 414 11.72 -11.31 -22.81
C LEU A 414 12.04 -10.98 -24.27
N ALA A 415 11.04 -10.54 -25.03
CA ALA A 415 11.17 -10.20 -26.45
C ALA A 415 10.81 -8.74 -26.75
N ILE A 416 11.40 -8.20 -27.82
CA ILE A 416 11.02 -6.95 -28.48
C ILE A 416 10.96 -7.22 -29.99
N ALA A 417 9.79 -7.10 -30.60
CA ALA A 417 9.62 -7.07 -32.06
C ALA A 417 9.47 -5.62 -32.57
N LEU A 418 10.05 -5.31 -33.73
CA LEU A 418 10.18 -3.92 -34.24
C LEU A 418 9.90 -3.81 -35.74
N THR A 419 9.37 -2.66 -36.15
CA THR A 419 8.96 -2.33 -37.53
C THR A 419 10.00 -1.54 -38.33
N GLY A 420 11.06 -1.03 -37.70
CA GLY A 420 12.07 -0.16 -38.31
C GLY A 420 11.91 1.33 -38.01
N ASP A 421 10.97 1.71 -37.16
CA ASP A 421 10.78 3.09 -36.69
C ASP A 421 11.88 3.53 -35.72
N ARG A 422 12.06 4.84 -35.54
CA ARG A 422 13.13 5.45 -34.72
C ARG A 422 12.87 5.43 -33.20
N GLY A 423 11.88 4.69 -32.73
CA GLY A 423 11.52 4.61 -31.32
C GLY A 423 12.64 4.06 -30.42
N ILE A 424 12.49 4.26 -29.11
CA ILE A 424 13.26 3.51 -28.10
C ILE A 424 12.28 2.61 -27.36
N VAL A 425 12.38 1.31 -27.56
CA VAL A 425 11.57 0.28 -26.88
C VAL A 425 12.47 -0.49 -25.91
N GLY A 426 11.99 -0.82 -24.73
CA GLY A 426 12.79 -1.55 -23.75
C GLY A 426 11.99 -2.23 -22.66
N TRP A 427 12.73 -2.93 -21.81
CA TRP A 427 12.26 -3.57 -20.59
C TRP A 427 13.09 -3.06 -19.40
N SER A 428 12.42 -2.78 -18.28
CA SER A 428 13.05 -2.39 -17.01
C SER A 428 12.21 -2.84 -15.82
N SER A 429 12.81 -3.00 -14.64
CA SER A 429 12.09 -3.31 -13.41
C SER A 429 12.45 -2.36 -12.27
N GLU A 430 11.48 -1.58 -11.79
CA GLU A 430 11.65 -0.69 -10.63
C GLU A 430 11.91 -1.42 -9.30
N LYS A 431 11.91 -2.77 -9.30
CA LYS A 431 12.19 -3.64 -8.16
C LYS A 431 13.61 -4.26 -8.21
N ARG A 432 14.36 -4.08 -9.30
CA ARG A 432 15.65 -4.77 -9.60
C ARG A 432 16.89 -3.87 -9.45
N TRP A 433 16.85 -2.91 -8.52
CA TRP A 433 17.98 -2.02 -8.21
C TRP A 433 19.05 -2.70 -7.35
N PHE A 434 20.32 -2.38 -7.58
CA PHE A 434 21.42 -2.81 -6.71
C PHE A 434 22.42 -1.68 -6.42
N ARG A 435 23.17 -1.81 -5.31
CA ARG A 435 24.17 -0.82 -4.87
C ARG A 435 25.44 -0.90 -5.72
N VAL A 436 26.03 0.25 -6.00
CA VAL A 436 27.32 0.36 -6.70
C VAL A 436 28.31 1.22 -5.93
N LYS A 437 29.59 1.09 -6.24
CA LYS A 437 30.71 1.69 -5.51
C LYS A 437 31.61 2.47 -6.47
N THR A 438 31.95 3.71 -6.13
CA THR A 438 32.93 4.50 -6.90
C THR A 438 34.29 3.80 -6.91
N GLY A 439 34.97 3.80 -8.05
CA GLY A 439 36.23 3.09 -8.27
C GLY A 439 36.11 1.59 -8.53
N HIS A 440 34.95 0.97 -8.27
CA HIS A 440 34.67 -0.39 -8.75
C HIS A 440 34.26 -0.38 -10.23
N SER A 441 34.47 -1.50 -10.90
CA SER A 441 34.08 -1.69 -12.29
C SER A 441 32.98 -2.74 -12.41
N TYR A 442 32.03 -2.51 -13.33
CA TYR A 442 30.89 -3.40 -13.54
C TYR A 442 30.86 -3.90 -14.98
N GLN A 443 30.36 -5.12 -15.17
CA GLN A 443 30.16 -5.72 -16.49
C GLN A 443 28.75 -6.27 -16.57
N VAL A 444 27.93 -5.76 -17.51
CA VAL A 444 26.64 -6.37 -17.89
C VAL A 444 26.87 -7.51 -18.88
N ILE A 445 26.16 -8.62 -18.66
CA ILE A 445 26.29 -9.90 -19.38
C ILE A 445 24.88 -10.48 -19.55
N GLY A 446 24.57 -11.13 -20.67
CA GLY A 446 23.34 -11.91 -20.83
C GLY A 446 23.28 -12.63 -22.16
N TYR A 447 22.23 -13.38 -22.41
CA TYR A 447 22.01 -14.09 -23.67
C TYR A 447 21.04 -13.34 -24.56
N MET A 448 21.31 -13.30 -25.86
CA MET A 448 20.35 -12.81 -26.84
C MET A 448 20.29 -13.72 -28.06
N LYS A 449 19.14 -13.68 -28.75
CA LYS A 449 18.96 -14.22 -30.10
C LYS A 449 18.14 -13.26 -30.97
N GLY A 450 18.35 -13.34 -32.28
CA GLY A 450 17.65 -12.56 -33.29
C GLY A 450 16.90 -13.44 -34.27
N GLN A 451 15.75 -12.96 -34.74
CA GLN A 451 15.04 -13.51 -35.89
C GLN A 451 14.69 -12.37 -36.86
N ALA A 452 15.06 -12.52 -38.12
CA ALA A 452 14.89 -11.53 -39.19
C ALA A 452 15.37 -10.11 -38.81
N VAL A 453 16.47 -10.00 -38.05
CA VAL A 453 16.94 -8.71 -37.54
C VAL A 453 17.65 -7.90 -38.63
N GLU A 454 17.12 -6.74 -39.00
CA GLU A 454 17.70 -5.84 -40.00
C GLU A 454 17.96 -4.46 -39.39
N TYR A 455 19.14 -3.88 -39.64
CA TYR A 455 19.43 -2.47 -39.36
C TYR A 455 20.71 -1.99 -40.10
N ASP A 456 20.90 -0.67 -40.17
CA ASP A 456 22.15 -0.06 -40.66
C ASP A 456 23.25 -0.17 -39.60
N THR A 457 24.24 -1.04 -39.85
CA THR A 457 25.38 -1.28 -38.96
C THR A 457 26.37 -0.12 -38.86
N THR A 458 26.19 0.93 -39.68
CA THR A 458 27.01 2.15 -39.64
C THR A 458 26.42 3.27 -38.78
N ASP A 459 25.12 3.23 -38.45
CA ASP A 459 24.54 4.19 -37.51
C ASP A 459 24.93 3.85 -36.06
N ALA A 460 25.88 4.61 -35.51
CA ALA A 460 26.36 4.49 -34.13
C ALA A 460 25.29 4.76 -33.05
N LYS A 461 24.06 5.16 -33.41
CA LYS A 461 22.91 5.24 -32.50
C LYS A 461 22.11 3.94 -32.43
N THR A 462 22.28 3.05 -33.41
CA THR A 462 21.55 1.79 -33.49
C THR A 462 22.02 0.81 -32.43
N ARG A 463 21.05 0.21 -31.73
CA ARG A 463 21.30 -0.51 -30.49
C ARG A 463 20.22 -1.56 -30.25
N ALA A 464 20.64 -2.80 -30.07
CA ALA A 464 19.85 -3.91 -29.55
C ALA A 464 20.73 -4.62 -28.52
N GLY A 465 20.44 -4.51 -27.23
CA GLY A 465 21.35 -5.01 -26.21
C GLY A 465 20.97 -4.70 -24.77
N PHE A 466 21.78 -5.22 -23.86
CA PHE A 466 21.71 -4.91 -22.43
C PHE A 466 22.43 -3.60 -22.15
N GLU A 467 21.87 -2.80 -21.26
CA GLU A 467 22.50 -1.58 -20.75
C GLU A 467 22.37 -1.54 -19.24
N LEU A 468 23.37 -0.96 -18.57
CA LEU A 468 23.33 -0.73 -17.13
C LEU A 468 23.29 0.77 -16.89
N ASP A 469 22.16 1.26 -16.40
CA ASP A 469 21.97 2.66 -16.05
C ASP A 469 22.39 2.93 -14.61
N PHE A 470 23.11 4.04 -14.43
CA PHE A 470 23.61 4.50 -13.14
C PHE A 470 22.81 5.69 -12.63
N TYR A 471 22.51 5.69 -11.34
CA TYR A 471 21.68 6.71 -10.72
C TYR A 471 22.34 7.32 -9.48
N ALA A 472 22.10 8.61 -9.36
CA ALA A 472 22.56 9.46 -8.29
C ALA A 472 21.37 10.19 -7.63
N PRO A 473 21.55 10.78 -6.45
CA PRO A 473 20.58 11.71 -5.90
C PRO A 473 20.29 12.91 -6.82
N PRO A 474 19.10 13.54 -6.66
CA PRO A 474 18.85 14.88 -7.18
C PRO A 474 19.89 15.88 -6.67
N LEU A 475 20.06 16.99 -7.39
CA LEU A 475 20.99 18.05 -7.02
C LEU A 475 20.37 19.10 -6.07
N ASP A 476 19.08 18.93 -5.74
CA ASP A 476 18.18 19.98 -5.24
C ASP A 476 17.36 19.56 -4.00
N THR A 477 17.80 18.58 -3.20
CA THR A 477 17.00 18.06 -2.06
C THR A 477 17.80 17.55 -0.86
N GLU A 478 17.26 17.77 0.35
CA GLU A 478 17.67 17.05 1.58
C GLU A 478 17.17 15.59 1.65
N THR A 479 16.21 15.21 0.79
CA THR A 479 15.61 13.87 0.80
C THR A 479 16.61 12.80 0.39
N LYS A 480 16.76 11.75 1.22
CA LYS A 480 17.39 10.48 0.81
C LYS A 480 16.52 9.84 -0.28
N PRO A 481 17.00 9.69 -1.54
CA PRO A 481 16.19 9.12 -2.62
C PRO A 481 16.34 7.60 -2.75
N PHE A 482 17.29 7.04 -1.99
CA PHE A 482 17.62 5.63 -1.92
C PHE A 482 17.87 5.24 -0.46
N LEU A 483 17.16 4.25 0.06
CA LEU A 483 17.31 3.73 1.42
C LEU A 483 17.76 2.26 1.43
N GLN A 484 18.13 1.73 2.60
CA GLN A 484 18.21 0.28 2.85
C GLN A 484 16.79 -0.25 3.14
N ARG A 485 16.57 -1.57 3.08
CA ARG A 485 15.27 -2.16 3.49
C ARG A 485 15.27 -2.30 5.01
N ASP A 486 15.09 -1.19 5.71
CA ASP A 486 15.24 -1.08 7.16
C ASP A 486 14.17 -0.16 7.80
N ARG A 487 14.38 0.22 9.06
CA ARG A 487 13.46 1.07 9.82
C ARG A 487 13.32 2.47 9.20
N GLU A 488 14.35 3.01 8.56
CA GLU A 488 14.26 4.31 7.89
C GLU A 488 13.41 4.22 6.62
N TYR A 489 13.44 3.10 5.89
CA TYR A 489 12.51 2.84 4.79
C TYR A 489 11.06 2.78 5.24
N LEU A 490 10.78 1.98 6.28
CA LEU A 490 9.42 1.89 6.85
C LEU A 490 8.95 3.25 7.37
N GLU A 491 9.85 4.03 7.99
CA GLU A 491 9.55 5.38 8.45
C GLU A 491 9.26 6.35 7.30
N GLN A 492 10.04 6.34 6.21
CA GLN A 492 9.74 7.19 5.05
C GLN A 492 8.38 6.81 4.44
N LYS A 493 8.13 5.52 4.22
CA LYS A 493 6.84 5.03 3.67
C LYS A 493 5.65 5.35 4.55
N LEU A 494 5.80 5.31 5.87
CA LEU A 494 4.75 5.71 6.81
C LEU A 494 4.47 7.21 6.70
N ASN A 495 5.52 8.05 6.63
CA ASN A 495 5.36 9.51 6.55
C ASN A 495 4.72 9.99 5.23
N GLU A 496 4.80 9.22 4.14
CA GLU A 496 4.06 9.51 2.89
C GLU A 496 2.54 9.60 3.15
N TRP A 497 1.99 8.73 4.02
CA TRP A 497 0.57 8.73 4.41
C TRP A 497 0.23 9.68 5.56
N LEU A 498 1.12 9.79 6.56
CA LEU A 498 0.89 10.67 7.72
C LEU A 498 0.83 12.16 7.35
N LYS A 499 1.35 12.52 6.17
CA LYS A 499 1.26 13.88 5.62
C LYS A 499 -0.18 14.42 5.63
N PHE A 500 -1.18 13.61 5.26
CA PHE A 500 -2.59 14.00 5.24
C PHE A 500 -3.08 14.44 6.64
N GLY A 501 -2.76 13.65 7.66
CA GLY A 501 -3.07 13.98 9.06
C GLY A 501 -2.39 15.25 9.56
N VAL A 502 -1.19 15.55 9.06
CA VAL A 502 -0.48 16.82 9.37
C VAL A 502 -1.12 18.01 8.67
N GLU A 503 -1.42 17.92 7.37
CA GLU A 503 -1.99 19.02 6.58
C GLU A 503 -3.43 19.36 6.98
N HIS A 504 -4.22 18.39 7.43
CA HIS A 504 -5.61 18.58 7.84
C HIS A 504 -5.86 18.57 9.36
N ASN A 505 -4.81 18.34 10.17
CA ASN A 505 -4.90 18.23 11.64
C ASN A 505 -5.90 17.17 12.14
N VAL A 506 -5.94 16.02 11.48
CA VAL A 506 -6.82 14.86 11.80
C VAL A 506 -5.99 13.67 12.32
N PRO A 507 -6.57 12.73 13.10
CA PRO A 507 -5.85 11.54 13.56
C PRO A 507 -5.73 10.53 12.41
N MET A 508 -4.61 9.83 12.40
CA MET A 508 -4.30 8.76 11.45
C MET A 508 -4.16 7.42 12.18
N SER A 509 -4.49 6.34 11.49
CA SER A 509 -4.29 4.96 11.97
C SER A 509 -3.76 4.03 10.87
N VAL A 510 -3.40 2.81 11.29
CA VAL A 510 -3.00 1.69 10.43
C VAL A 510 -3.81 0.46 10.86
N MET A 511 -5.08 0.39 10.46
CA MET A 511 -6.01 -0.63 10.94
C MET A 511 -5.77 -2.02 10.35
N GLU A 512 -4.87 -2.18 9.37
CA GLU A 512 -4.22 -3.47 9.10
C GLU A 512 -2.73 -3.30 8.83
N PHE A 513 -1.93 -4.10 9.55
CA PHE A 513 -0.52 -4.38 9.22
C PHE A 513 -0.20 -5.82 9.65
N GLY A 514 0.66 -6.51 8.91
CA GLY A 514 0.94 -7.92 9.17
C GLY A 514 2.06 -8.49 8.31
N LEU A 515 2.37 -9.76 8.56
CA LEU A 515 3.38 -10.54 7.84
C LEU A 515 2.89 -11.98 7.69
N VAL A 516 3.17 -12.59 6.56
CA VAL A 516 3.01 -14.05 6.38
C VAL A 516 3.86 -14.85 7.36
N ARG A 517 3.38 -16.04 7.75
CA ARG A 517 4.07 -17.00 8.62
C ARG A 517 5.54 -17.28 8.23
N ALA A 518 5.83 -17.28 6.92
CA ALA A 518 7.19 -17.47 6.39
C ALA A 518 8.22 -16.49 6.96
N CYS A 519 7.82 -15.25 7.27
CA CYS A 519 8.70 -14.23 7.84
C CYS A 519 9.20 -14.56 9.26
N PHE A 520 8.54 -15.49 9.96
CA PHE A 520 8.88 -15.94 11.32
C PHE A 520 9.45 -17.36 11.32
N GLU A 521 8.88 -18.26 10.51
CA GLU A 521 9.23 -19.69 10.50
C GLU A 521 10.52 -19.99 9.72
N MET A 522 10.80 -19.25 8.64
CA MET A 522 12.01 -19.46 7.85
C MET A 522 13.20 -18.74 8.48
N ARG A 523 14.27 -19.49 8.74
CA ARG A 523 15.49 -18.99 9.40
C ARG A 523 16.05 -17.77 8.66
N GLY A 524 16.20 -16.66 9.40
CA GLY A 524 16.85 -15.44 8.91
C GLY A 524 15.93 -14.44 8.22
N LYS A 525 14.62 -14.70 8.07
CA LYS A 525 13.68 -13.74 7.45
C LYS A 525 13.41 -12.50 8.29
N GLY A 526 13.49 -12.60 9.61
CA GLY A 526 13.53 -11.45 10.53
C GLY A 526 12.18 -10.77 10.83
N GLY A 527 11.05 -11.46 10.69
CA GLY A 527 9.71 -10.89 10.91
C GLY A 527 9.53 -10.21 12.27
N SER A 528 10.09 -10.77 13.35
CA SER A 528 10.10 -10.12 14.68
C SER A 528 10.73 -8.73 14.67
N ARG A 529 11.78 -8.52 13.85
CA ARG A 529 12.45 -7.21 13.77
C ARG A 529 11.61 -6.19 13.01
N TRP A 530 10.89 -6.61 11.97
CA TRP A 530 9.92 -5.76 11.26
C TRP A 530 8.75 -5.37 12.20
N ILE A 531 8.21 -6.32 12.98
CA ILE A 531 7.16 -6.04 13.97
C ILE A 531 7.65 -5.07 15.06
N ASN A 532 8.85 -5.27 15.62
CA ASN A 532 9.50 -4.35 16.56
C ASN A 532 9.67 -2.94 15.97
N ASP A 533 10.18 -2.83 14.73
CA ASP A 533 10.36 -1.56 14.06
C ASP A 533 9.03 -0.84 13.79
N MET A 534 8.01 -1.55 13.29
CA MET A 534 6.67 -1.01 13.06
C MET A 534 5.98 -0.54 14.36
N LEU A 535 5.99 -1.36 15.41
CA LEU A 535 5.42 -0.97 16.71
C LEU A 535 6.21 0.18 17.36
N SER A 536 7.51 0.32 17.09
CA SER A 536 8.29 1.51 17.49
C SER A 536 7.86 2.77 16.75
N LEU A 537 7.47 2.66 15.47
CA LEU A 537 6.96 3.77 14.67
C LEU A 537 5.56 4.18 15.13
N PHE A 538 4.68 3.22 15.39
CA PHE A 538 3.35 3.50 15.93
C PHE A 538 3.43 4.18 17.31
N ARG A 539 4.37 3.79 18.18
CA ARG A 539 4.69 4.55 19.41
C ARG A 539 5.16 5.98 19.12
N LYS A 540 6.14 6.16 18.22
CA LYS A 540 6.71 7.48 17.89
C LYS A 540 5.65 8.46 17.34
N TYR A 541 4.72 7.96 16.53
CA TYR A 541 3.69 8.78 15.87
C TYR A 541 2.33 8.75 16.57
N GLN A 542 2.19 8.02 17.69
CA GLN A 542 0.96 7.84 18.48
C GLN A 542 -0.22 7.25 17.68
N LEU A 543 0.08 6.41 16.69
CA LEU A 543 -0.90 5.84 15.76
C LEU A 543 -1.65 4.68 16.38
N SER A 544 -2.98 4.70 16.24
CA SER A 544 -3.82 3.52 16.44
C SER A 544 -3.56 2.50 15.32
N PHE A 545 -3.65 1.21 15.64
CA PHE A 545 -3.36 0.13 14.70
C PHE A 545 -4.17 -1.13 15.01
N ALA A 546 -4.33 -2.02 14.02
CA ALA A 546 -4.71 -3.40 14.29
C ALA A 546 -3.80 -4.41 13.57
N TYR A 547 -3.35 -5.44 14.30
CA TYR A 547 -2.54 -6.52 13.72
C TYR A 547 -3.40 -7.47 12.89
N TRP A 548 -3.04 -7.70 11.63
CA TRP A 548 -3.68 -8.67 10.75
C TRP A 548 -2.92 -10.02 10.77
N ASN A 549 -3.49 -11.10 11.31
CA ASN A 549 -4.78 -11.18 12.01
C ASN A 549 -4.72 -12.13 13.22
N TYR A 550 -5.83 -12.23 13.98
CA TYR A 550 -5.87 -13.11 15.15
C TYR A 550 -5.72 -14.59 14.78
N HIS A 551 -6.37 -15.03 13.70
CA HIS A 551 -6.56 -16.44 13.40
C HIS A 551 -6.74 -16.66 11.90
N GLY A 552 -5.88 -17.49 11.30
CA GLY A 552 -5.97 -17.83 9.88
C GLY A 552 -4.67 -18.43 9.31
N ASN A 553 -4.79 -19.08 8.15
CA ASN A 553 -3.74 -19.90 7.53
C ASN A 553 -2.45 -19.14 7.10
N HIS A 554 -2.49 -17.82 7.03
CA HIS A 554 -1.52 -17.01 6.27
C HIS A 554 -0.71 -16.03 7.12
N MET A 555 -1.40 -15.10 7.79
CA MET A 555 -0.83 -14.09 8.70
C MET A 555 -1.37 -14.23 10.14
N GLY A 556 -2.00 -15.36 10.46
CA GLY A 556 -2.66 -15.55 11.76
C GLY A 556 -1.67 -15.66 12.90
N LEU A 557 -1.97 -15.00 14.02
CA LEU A 557 -1.34 -15.26 15.31
C LEU A 557 -1.58 -16.71 15.75
N TYR A 558 -2.77 -17.25 15.47
CA TYR A 558 -3.10 -18.67 15.55
C TYR A 558 -3.21 -19.28 14.13
N LEU A 559 -2.41 -20.32 13.87
CA LEU A 559 -2.20 -20.89 12.54
C LEU A 559 -3.08 -22.12 12.27
N THR A 560 -4.39 -21.92 12.36
CA THR A 560 -5.44 -22.87 11.97
C THR A 560 -6.34 -22.28 10.88
N ASP A 561 -7.11 -23.13 10.19
CA ASP A 561 -8.06 -22.64 9.21
C ASP A 561 -9.19 -21.85 9.91
N GLN A 562 -9.83 -20.93 9.19
CA GLN A 562 -10.85 -20.09 9.81
C GLN A 562 -12.05 -20.87 10.37
N LYS A 563 -12.22 -22.16 10.02
CA LYS A 563 -13.38 -22.99 10.38
C LYS A 563 -13.17 -23.77 11.68
N THR A 564 -11.93 -24.03 12.06
CA THR A 564 -11.53 -24.79 13.25
C THR A 564 -11.20 -23.86 14.43
N PRO A 565 -11.26 -24.29 15.70
CA PRO A 565 -10.88 -23.45 16.83
C PRO A 565 -9.38 -23.07 16.81
N PRO A 566 -8.98 -21.87 17.30
CA PRO A 566 -7.58 -21.42 17.31
C PRO A 566 -6.61 -22.42 17.97
N GLY A 567 -5.74 -23.01 17.14
CA GLY A 567 -4.79 -24.06 17.51
C GLY A 567 -3.53 -23.54 18.22
N SER A 568 -2.36 -24.04 17.80
CA SER A 568 -1.06 -23.51 18.28
C SER A 568 -0.81 -22.10 17.72
N PRO A 569 -0.22 -21.19 18.52
CA PRO A 569 0.19 -19.89 18.03
C PRO A 569 1.47 -19.95 17.20
N ASN A 570 1.71 -18.92 16.39
CA ASN A 570 3.05 -18.56 15.93
C ASN A 570 3.84 -18.03 17.15
N GLU A 571 4.64 -18.88 17.79
CA GLU A 571 5.34 -18.60 19.05
C GLU A 571 6.26 -17.37 18.94
N VAL A 572 7.03 -17.27 17.85
CA VAL A 572 7.97 -16.17 17.59
C VAL A 572 7.25 -14.82 17.47
N LEU A 573 6.10 -14.78 16.78
CA LEU A 573 5.24 -13.60 16.72
C LEU A 573 4.60 -13.29 18.08
N MET A 574 4.13 -14.32 18.79
CA MET A 574 3.48 -14.21 20.10
C MET A 574 4.40 -13.57 21.14
N GLU A 575 5.64 -14.04 21.23
CA GLU A 575 6.69 -13.46 22.10
C GLU A 575 7.00 -12.02 21.72
N THR A 576 7.13 -11.74 20.41
CA THR A 576 7.41 -10.38 19.90
C THR A 576 6.27 -9.41 20.28
N LEU A 577 5.01 -9.81 20.10
CA LEU A 577 3.85 -9.00 20.47
C LEU A 577 3.76 -8.79 21.98
N LEU A 578 3.97 -9.84 22.79
CA LEU A 578 4.01 -9.74 24.26
C LEU A 578 5.06 -8.73 24.74
N GLN A 579 6.28 -8.81 24.20
CA GLN A 579 7.36 -7.87 24.51
C GLN A 579 6.96 -6.44 24.12
N GLU A 580 6.56 -6.22 22.87
CA GLU A 580 6.30 -4.87 22.34
C GLU A 580 5.06 -4.21 22.95
N LEU A 581 3.99 -4.96 23.23
CA LEU A 581 2.77 -4.45 23.87
C LEU A 581 2.98 -4.17 25.36
N SER A 582 3.90 -4.86 26.04
CA SER A 582 4.27 -4.55 27.43
C SER A 582 4.88 -3.15 27.58
N ALA A 583 5.61 -2.67 26.57
CA ALA A 583 6.17 -1.32 26.53
C ALA A 583 5.11 -0.20 26.35
N TRP A 584 3.84 -0.55 26.11
CA TRP A 584 2.68 0.35 26.14
C TRP A 584 1.85 0.20 27.44
N ARG A 585 2.40 -0.43 28.48
CA ARG A 585 1.80 -0.52 29.83
C ARG A 585 2.55 0.34 30.88
N GLN A 586 3.56 1.08 30.44
CA GLN A 586 4.37 2.05 31.19
C GLN A 586 4.05 3.46 30.71
#